data_AF-X1EQS4-F1
#
_entry.id   AF-X1EQS4-F1
#
_cell.length_a   1.000
_cell.length_b   1.000
_cell.length_c   1.000
_cell.angle_alpha   90.00
_cell.angle_beta   90.00
_cell.angle_gamma   90.00
#
_symmetry.space_group_name_H-M   'P 1'
#
loop_
_entity.id
_entity.type
_entity.pdbx_description
1 polymer ?
#
loop_
_entity_poly.entity_id
_entity_poly.type
_entity_poly.pdbx_seq_one_letter_code
_entity_poly.pdbx_strand_id
1 'polypeptide(L)' 'NRFTMSSLSELFQEWNELNIKAGESMGQFDFSKIKEIRKEQSRIENSIYEVLKKHAPEDILKMLPEEAGELEMGYNT' A
#
# COMPACT_ATOMS: atom_id res chain seq x y z
N ASN A 1 -6.78 -15.88 -13.47
CA ASN A 1 -7.37 -14.96 -12.47
C ASN A 1 -7.50 -13.58 -13.07
N ARG A 2 -8.73 -13.09 -13.31
CA ARG A 2 -8.97 -11.68 -13.68
C ARG A 2 -9.04 -10.88 -12.40
N PHE A 3 -7.97 -10.16 -12.05
CA PHE A 3 -8.09 -9.02 -11.15
C PHE A 3 -8.66 -7.87 -11.97
N THR A 4 -9.84 -7.37 -11.59
CA THR A 4 -10.55 -6.27 -12.25
C THR A 4 -10.15 -4.94 -11.61
N MET A 5 -10.31 -3.80 -12.30
CA MET A 5 -10.06 -2.46 -11.69
C MET A 5 -10.80 -2.25 -10.36
N SER A 6 -11.93 -2.94 -10.15
CA SER A 6 -12.63 -2.95 -8.86
C SER A 6 -11.74 -3.45 -7.71
N SER A 7 -10.88 -4.45 -7.94
CA SER A 7 -9.98 -4.96 -6.90
C SER A 7 -8.91 -3.97 -6.50
N LEU A 8 -8.44 -3.11 -7.42
CA LEU A 8 -7.43 -2.11 -7.08
C LEU A 8 -8.04 -0.95 -6.28
N SER A 9 -9.25 -0.52 -6.65
CA SER A 9 -10.00 0.47 -5.88
C SER A 9 -10.30 -0.02 -4.46
N GLU A 10 -10.68 -1.29 -4.31
CA GLU A 10 -10.90 -1.93 -3.00
C GLU A 10 -9.61 -1.95 -2.16
N LEU A 11 -8.48 -2.36 -2.75
CA LEU A 11 -7.19 -2.36 -2.06
C LEU A 11 -6.79 -0.95 -1.60
N PHE A 12 -6.96 0.08 -2.44
CA PHE A 12 -6.67 1.46 -2.04
C PHE A 12 -7.63 1.96 -0.95
N GLN A 13 -8.90 1.56 -0.99
CA GLN A 13 -9.86 1.89 0.06
C GLN A 13 -9.44 1.26 1.39
N GLU A 14 -9.14 -0.04 1.41
CA GLU A 14 -8.67 -0.74 2.61
C GLU A 14 -7.37 -0.10 3.16
N TRP A 15 -6.42 0.21 2.28
CA TRP A 15 -5.18 0.88 2.66
C TRP A 15 -5.44 2.26 3.30
N ASN A 16 -6.38 3.03 2.75
CA ASN A 16 -6.76 4.33 3.30
C ASN A 16 -7.46 4.22 4.66
N GLU A 17 -8.32 3.21 4.86
CA GLU A 17 -8.93 2.94 6.16
C GLU A 17 -7.87 2.61 7.23
N LEU A 18 -6.81 1.88 6.85
CA LEU A 18 -5.68 1.62 7.73
C LEU A 18 -4.89 2.90 8.05
N ASN A 19 -4.70 3.81 7.08
CA ASN A 19 -4.07 5.11 7.33
C ASN A 19 -4.83 5.95 8.36
N ILE A 20 -6.17 5.97 8.27
CA ILE A 20 -7.03 6.67 9.25
C ILE A 20 -6.83 6.07 10.65
N LYS A 21 -6.92 4.73 10.77
CA LYS A 21 -6.71 4.03 12.05
C LYS A 21 -5.30 4.25 12.61
N ALA A 22 -4.28 4.33 11.76
CA ALA A 22 -2.90 4.62 12.18
C ALA A 22 -2.80 6.03 12.76
N GLY A 23 -3.43 7.02 12.12
CA GLY A 23 -3.48 8.40 12.61
C GLY A 23 -4.20 8.52 13.96
N GLU A 24 -5.35 7.85 14.12
CA GLU A 24 -6.06 7.78 15.40
C GLU A 24 -5.21 7.15 16.50
N SER A 25 -4.56 6.01 16.20
CA SER A 25 -3.69 5.31 17.15
C SER A 25 -2.46 6.14 17.53
N MET A 26 -1.92 6.92 16.59
CA MET A 26 -0.83 7.88 16.85
C MET A 26 -1.27 8.99 17.80
N GLY A 27 -2.47 9.54 17.62
CA GLY A 27 -3.04 10.53 18.51
C GLY A 27 -3.26 10.02 19.94
N GLN A 28 -3.49 8.70 20.11
CA GLN A 28 -3.63 8.03 21.40
C GLN A 28 -2.32 7.44 21.95
N PHE A 29 -1.19 7.62 21.27
CA PHE A 29 0.11 7.01 21.60
C PHE A 29 0.07 5.47 21.70
N ASP A 30 -0.84 4.81 20.97
CA ASP A 30 -0.94 3.34 20.93
C ASP A 30 0.02 2.75 19.89
N PHE A 31 1.30 2.69 20.26
CA PHE A 31 2.37 2.17 19.39
C PHE A 31 2.24 0.68 19.08
N SER A 32 1.61 -0.09 19.97
CA SER A 32 1.32 -1.51 19.74
C SER A 32 0.34 -1.63 18.57
N LYS A 33 -0.72 -0.82 18.57
CA LYS A 33 -1.71 -0.83 17.49
C LYS A 33 -1.15 -0.32 16.17
N ILE A 34 -0.30 0.71 16.20
CA ILE A 34 0.41 1.19 15.01
C ILE A 34 1.22 0.06 14.36
N LYS A 35 1.94 -0.74 15.16
CA LYS A 35 2.74 -1.84 14.64
C LYS A 35 1.90 -2.93 13.97
N GLU A 36 0.71 -3.22 14.49
CA GLU A 36 -0.24 -4.13 13.84
C GLU A 36 -0.76 -3.56 12.52
N ILE A 37 -1.16 -2.28 12.52
CA ILE A 37 -1.68 -1.61 11.34
C ILE A 37 -0.64 -1.60 10.22
N ARG A 38 0.62 -1.29 10.54
CA ARG A 38 1.72 -1.26 9.55
C ARG A 38 1.94 -2.61 8.87
N LYS A 39 1.80 -3.74 9.59
CA LYS A 39 1.90 -5.07 8.99
C LYS A 39 0.81 -5.32 7.95
N GLU A 40 -0.43 -4.90 8.23
CA GLU A 40 -1.53 -5.02 7.29
C GLU A 40 -1.36 -4.07 6.09
N GLN A 41 -0.85 -2.86 6.31
CA GLN A 41 -0.52 -1.93 5.23
C GLN A 41 0.49 -2.53 4.26
N SER A 42 1.58 -3.12 4.76
CA SER A 42 2.57 -3.80 3.90
C SER A 42 1.96 -4.95 3.08
N ARG A 43 0.99 -5.70 3.64
CA ARG A 43 0.28 -6.77 2.91
C ARG A 43 -0.54 -6.22 1.74
N ILE A 44 -1.23 -5.10 1.96
CA ILE A 44 -2.05 -4.46 0.94
C ILE A 44 -1.16 -3.79 -0.11
N GLU A 45 -0.09 -3.11 0.28
CA GLU A 45 0.88 -2.49 -0.63
C GLU A 45 1.52 -3.52 -1.56
N ASN A 46 1.91 -4.69 -1.04
CA ASN A 46 2.37 -5.81 -1.86
C ASN A 46 1.31 -6.25 -2.88
N SER A 47 0.04 -6.28 -2.47
CA SER A 47 -1.06 -6.67 -3.36
C SER A 47 -1.31 -5.63 -4.45
N ILE A 48 -1.27 -4.34 -4.11
CA ILE A 48 -1.35 -3.21 -5.05
C ILE A 48 -0.20 -3.28 -6.05
N TYR A 49 1.03 -3.45 -5.56
CA TYR A 49 2.23 -3.55 -6.37
C TYR A 49 2.15 -4.71 -7.38
N GLU A 50 1.70 -5.89 -6.94
CA GLU A 50 1.49 -7.05 -7.82
C GLU A 50 0.45 -6.82 -8.91
N VAL A 51 -0.62 -6.09 -8.59
CA VAL A 51 -1.65 -5.71 -9.59
C VAL A 51 -1.08 -4.71 -10.58
N LEU A 52 -0.34 -3.70 -10.10
CA LEU A 52 0.31 -2.71 -10.96
C LEU A 52 1.34 -3.37 -11.88
N LYS A 53 2.22 -4.24 -11.36
CA LYS A 53 3.20 -4.98 -12.18
C LYS A 53 2.57 -5.78 -13.32
N LYS A 54 1.35 -6.29 -13.15
CA LYS A 54 0.65 -7.12 -14.15
C LYS A 54 -0.14 -6.32 -15.18
N HIS A 55 -0.59 -5.12 -14.82
CA HIS A 55 -1.63 -4.41 -15.58
C HIS A 55 -1.29 -2.96 -15.92
N ALA A 56 -0.29 -2.36 -15.28
CA ALA A 56 0.08 -0.98 -15.54
C ALA A 56 0.74 -0.84 -16.93
N PRO A 57 0.56 0.31 -17.60
CA PRO A 57 1.27 0.61 -18.82
C PRO A 57 2.78 0.74 -18.59
N GLU A 58 3.58 0.55 -19.64
CA GLU A 58 5.04 0.41 -19.56
C GLU A 58 5.75 1.62 -18.95
N ASP A 59 5.21 2.81 -19.16
CA ASP A 59 5.66 4.06 -18.57
C ASP A 59 5.53 4.07 -17.04
N ILE A 60 4.41 3.57 -16.51
CA ILE A 60 4.19 3.43 -15.07
C ILE A 60 5.05 2.30 -14.49
N LEU A 61 5.18 1.18 -15.19
CA LEU A 61 6.04 0.06 -14.75
C LEU A 61 7.49 0.49 -14.53
N LYS A 62 8.01 1.40 -15.37
CA LYS A 62 9.36 1.97 -15.24
C LYS A 62 9.53 2.89 -14.02
N MET A 63 8.44 3.40 -13.46
CA MET A 63 8.44 4.23 -12.25
C MET A 63 8.24 3.40 -10.97
N LEU A 64 7.84 2.13 -11.10
CA LEU A 64 7.71 1.25 -9.95
C LEU A 64 9.11 0.84 -9.46
N PRO A 65 9.35 0.84 -8.15
CA PRO A 65 10.58 0.31 -7.57
C PRO A 65 10.72 -1.19 -7.86
N GLU A 66 11.90 -1.77 -7.65
CA GLU A 66 12.13 -3.21 -7.86
C GLU A 66 11.37 -4.06 -6.82
N GLU A 67 11.26 -3.54 -5.60
CA GLU A 67 10.55 -4.15 -4.48
C GLU A 67 9.44 -3.24 -3.94
N ALA A 68 8.34 -3.84 -3.48
CA ALA A 68 7.22 -3.08 -2.92
C ALA A 68 7.59 -2.27 -1.66
N GLY A 69 8.55 -2.75 -0.85
CA GLY A 69 9.01 -2.05 0.35
C GLY A 69 9.73 -0.73 0.07
N GLU A 70 10.23 -0.53 -1.16
CA GLU A 70 10.86 0.72 -1.56
C GLU A 70 9.83 1.82 -1.85
N LEU A 71 8.54 1.47 -1.98
CA LEU A 71 7.47 2.47 -2.05
C LEU A 71 7.35 3.30 -0.77
N GLU A 72 7.64 2.70 0.41
CA GLU A 72 7.61 3.41 1.70
C GLU A 72 8.74 4.43 1.85
N MET A 73 9.86 4.23 1.15
CA MET A 73 11.05 5.10 1.25
C MET A 73 10.87 6.42 0.47
N GLY A 74 9.93 6.46 -0.47
CA GLY A 74 9.75 7.60 -1.38
C GLY A 74 10.96 7.83 -2.30
N TYR A 75 10.81 8.73 -3.28
CA TYR A 75 11.97 9.22 -4.02
C TYR A 75 12.84 10.02 -3.05
N ASN A 76 14.04 9.51 -2.73
CA ASN A 76 15.10 10.31 -2.12
C ASN A 76 15.27 11.58 -2.97
N THR A 77 14.87 12.72 -2.43
CA THR A 77 15.11 14.05 -2.99
C THR A 77 16.23 14.72 -2.23
#